data_AF-A0A355BIS1-F1
#
_entry.id   AF-A0A355BIS1-F1
#
_cell.length_a   1.000
_cell.length_b   1.000
_cell.length_c   1.000
_cell.angle_alpha   90.00
_cell.angle_beta   90.00
_cell.angle_gamma   90.00
#
_symmetry.space_group_name_H-M   'P 1'
#
loop_
_entity.id
_entity.type
_entity.pdbx_description
1 polymer ?
#
loop_
_entity_poly.entity_id
_entity_poly.type
_entity_poly.pdbx_seq_one_letter_code
_entity_poly.pdbx_strand_id
1 'polypeptide(L)'
;MNIGSAITIILVFLALVVGLYFFNLLRTQQGNKVAVEKESRKELDKLRRLREISLTEPLSEKTRPARFEEIIGQDDGLRALRAALCGANPQHVIIYGPPGIGKTAAARIVLEEAKRQASSPFGADAQFIEVDATTARFDERGIADPI
;
A
#
# COMPACT_ATOMS: atom_id res chain seq x y z
N MET A 1 -31.81 -30.66 61.03
CA MET A 1 -31.09 -30.40 59.76
C MET A 1 -29.75 -29.78 60.14
N ASN A 2 -28.64 -30.47 59.90
CA ASN A 2 -27.32 -29.99 60.33
C ASN A 2 -26.98 -28.71 59.56
N ILE A 3 -26.46 -27.70 60.24
CA ILE A 3 -26.15 -26.37 59.65
C ILE A 3 -25.25 -26.53 58.41
N GLY A 4 -24.33 -27.49 58.43
CA GLY A 4 -23.48 -27.83 57.27
C GLY A 4 -24.26 -28.30 56.04
N SER A 5 -25.37 -29.04 56.21
CA SER A 5 -26.21 -29.47 55.08
C SER A 5 -26.95 -28.31 54.41
N ALA A 6 -27.34 -27.29 55.18
CA ALA A 6 -27.99 -26.09 54.64
C ALA A 6 -27.02 -25.21 53.83
N ILE A 7 -25.77 -25.09 54.29
CA ILE A 7 -24.71 -24.35 53.60
C ILE A 7 -24.36 -25.02 52.26
N THR A 8 -24.25 -26.35 52.22
CA THR A 8 -23.97 -27.07 50.97
C THR A 8 -25.07 -26.88 49.92
N ILE A 9 -26.35 -26.89 50.33
CA ILE A 9 -27.48 -26.66 49.42
C ILE A 9 -27.42 -25.25 48.81
N ILE A 10 -27.09 -24.23 49.61
CA ILE A 10 -26.93 -22.84 49.14
C ILE A 10 -25.77 -22.72 48.14
N LEU A 11 -24.63 -23.34 48.41
CA LEU A 11 -23.47 -23.31 47.51
C LEU A 11 -23.76 -23.98 46.17
N VAL A 12 -24.45 -25.13 46.18
CA VAL A 12 -24.86 -25.84 44.96
C VAL A 12 -25.85 -24.99 44.15
N PHE A 13 -26.81 -24.35 44.81
CA PHE A 13 -27.75 -23.45 44.14
C PHE A 13 -27.05 -22.25 43.49
N LEU A 14 -26.13 -21.59 44.21
CA LEU A 14 -25.35 -20.47 43.67
C LEU A 14 -24.49 -20.90 42.47
N ALA A 15 -23.82 -22.04 42.58
CA ALA A 15 -23.01 -22.59 41.49
C ALA A 15 -23.84 -22.89 40.24
N LEU A 16 -25.07 -23.39 40.42
CA LEU A 16 -26.00 -23.67 39.33
C LEU A 16 -26.47 -22.38 38.65
N VAL A 17 -26.78 -21.32 39.41
CA VAL A 17 -27.17 -20.01 38.86
C VAL A 17 -26.02 -19.38 38.08
N VAL A 18 -24.80 -19.39 38.63
CA VAL A 18 -23.61 -18.87 37.95
C VAL A 18 -23.30 -19.68 36.69
N GLY A 19 -23.42 -21.01 36.76
CA GLY A 19 -23.25 -21.89 35.61
C GLY A 19 -24.25 -21.61 34.49
N LEU A 20 -25.53 -21.42 34.81
CA LEU A 20 -26.58 -21.07 33.84
C LEU A 20 -26.36 -19.69 33.22
N TYR A 21 -25.95 -18.70 34.03
CA TYR A 21 -25.62 -17.37 33.53
C TYR A 21 -24.45 -17.41 32.54
N PHE A 22 -23.37 -18.13 32.89
CA PHE A 22 -22.21 -18.28 32.02
C PHE A 22 -22.55 -19.05 30.74
N PHE A 23 -23.38 -20.09 30.84
CA PHE A 23 -23.87 -20.85 29.69
C PHE A 23 -24.68 -19.98 28.72
N ASN A 24 -25.51 -19.07 29.23
CA ASN A 24 -26.25 -18.12 28.41
C ASN A 24 -25.29 -17.12 27.71
N LEU A 25 -24.33 -16.57 28.45
CA LEU A 25 -23.32 -15.64 27.92
C LEU A 25 -22.50 -16.27 26.76
N LEU A 26 -22.10 -17.54 26.90
CA LEU A 26 -21.38 -18.27 25.86
C LEU A 26 -22.22 -18.46 24.59
N ARG A 27 -23.52 -18.71 24.71
CA ARG A 27 -24.42 -18.83 23.54
C ARG A 27 -24.61 -17.49 22.83
N THR A 28 -24.73 -16.38 23.55
CA THR A 28 -24.91 -15.04 22.95
C THR A 28 -23.66 -14.59 22.18
N GLN A 29 -22.45 -14.96 22.63
CA GLN A 29 -21.19 -14.59 21.98
C GLN A 29 -20.99 -15.24 20.59
N GLN A 30 -21.55 -16.43 20.33
CA GLN A 30 -21.35 -17.14 19.06
C GLN A 30 -22.16 -16.53 17.90
N GLY A 31 -23.35 -15.96 18.16
CA GLY A 31 -24.22 -15.39 17.12
C GLY A 31 -23.65 -14.12 16.47
N ASN A 32 -23.04 -13.23 17.26
CA ASN A 32 -22.49 -11.96 16.75
C ASN A 32 -21.22 -12.14 15.90
N LYS A 33 -20.35 -13.11 16.22
CA LYS A 33 -19.11 -13.33 15.45
C LYS A 33 -19.39 -13.76 14.01
N VAL A 34 -20.39 -14.61 13.80
CA VAL A 34 -20.74 -15.14 12.46
C VAL A 34 -21.37 -14.06 11.57
N ALA A 35 -22.16 -13.14 12.14
CA ALA A 35 -22.75 -12.03 11.39
C ALA A 35 -21.68 -11.03 10.93
N VAL A 36 -20.77 -10.66 11.84
CA VAL A 36 -19.66 -9.73 11.56
C VAL A 36 -18.69 -10.30 10.53
N GLU A 37 -18.34 -11.58 10.62
CA GLU A 37 -17.44 -12.24 9.66
C GLU A 37 -18.06 -12.31 8.24
N LYS A 38 -19.38 -12.49 8.15
CA LYS A 38 -20.11 -12.52 6.88
C LYS A 38 -20.18 -11.14 6.22
N GLU A 39 -20.40 -10.08 6.99
CA GLU A 39 -20.36 -8.70 6.46
C GLU A 39 -18.93 -8.32 6.03
N SER A 40 -17.93 -8.64 6.85
CA SER A 40 -16.53 -8.39 6.50
C SER A 40 -16.10 -9.09 5.21
N ARG A 41 -16.51 -10.35 4.98
CA ARG A 41 -16.26 -11.04 3.70
C ARG A 41 -16.92 -10.34 2.51
N LYS A 42 -18.17 -9.88 2.64
CA LYS A 42 -18.86 -9.15 1.56
C LYS A 42 -18.14 -7.85 1.21
N GLU A 43 -17.63 -7.14 2.21
CA GLU A 43 -16.89 -5.90 2.01
C GLU A 43 -15.54 -6.14 1.34
N LEU A 44 -14.81 -7.19 1.75
CA LEU A 44 -13.59 -7.62 1.08
C LEU A 44 -13.82 -8.00 -0.38
N ASP A 45 -14.90 -8.72 -0.69
CA ASP A 45 -15.25 -9.08 -2.07
C ASP A 45 -15.66 -7.86 -2.89
N LYS A 46 -16.35 -6.88 -2.30
CA LYS A 46 -16.64 -5.59 -2.94
C LYS A 46 -15.33 -4.84 -3.28
N LEU A 47 -14.38 -4.78 -2.35
CA LEU A 47 -13.07 -4.16 -2.56
C LEU A 47 -12.23 -4.91 -3.60
N ARG A 48 -12.39 -6.24 -3.72
CA ARG A 48 -11.76 -7.02 -4.80
C ARG A 48 -12.36 -6.66 -6.16
N ARG A 49 -13.69 -6.62 -6.27
CA ARG A 49 -14.37 -6.21 -7.51
C ARG A 49 -14.02 -4.79 -7.94
N LEU A 50 -13.92 -3.85 -7.00
CA LEU A 50 -13.48 -2.48 -7.31
C LEU A 50 -12.03 -2.44 -7.82
N ARG A 51 -11.15 -3.34 -7.35
CA ARG A 51 -9.78 -3.49 -7.85
C ARG A 51 -9.69 -4.17 -9.22
N GLU A 52 -10.69 -4.97 -9.59
CA GLU A 52 -10.77 -5.59 -10.93
C GLU A 52 -11.15 -4.59 -12.03
N ILE A 53 -11.75 -3.45 -11.65
CA ILE A 53 -12.05 -2.37 -12.60
C ILE A 53 -10.76 -1.57 -12.84
N SER A 54 -9.94 -2.03 -13.78
CA SER A 54 -8.80 -1.26 -14.28
C SER A 54 -9.24 -0.39 -15.46
N LEU A 55 -8.88 0.89 -15.45
CA LEU A 55 -9.00 1.74 -16.63
C LEU A 55 -8.02 1.25 -17.71
N THR A 56 -8.39 1.42 -18.98
CA THR A 56 -7.48 1.15 -20.09
C THR A 56 -6.23 2.03 -19.94
N GLU A 57 -5.07 1.41 -19.95
CA GLU A 57 -3.79 2.12 -19.90
C GLU A 57 -3.70 3.12 -21.06
N PRO A 58 -3.40 4.40 -20.79
CA PRO A 58 -3.33 5.43 -21.81
C PRO A 58 -2.18 5.15 -22.77
N LEU A 59 -2.33 5.56 -24.04
CA LEU A 59 -1.31 5.34 -25.07
C LEU A 59 0.05 5.92 -24.67
N SER A 60 0.06 7.05 -23.97
CA SER A 60 1.27 7.70 -23.47
C SER A 60 2.10 6.85 -22.50
N GLU A 61 1.46 5.95 -21.74
CA GLU A 61 2.18 4.98 -20.91
C GLU A 61 2.66 3.80 -21.77
N LYS A 62 1.82 3.29 -22.67
CA LYS A 62 2.19 2.19 -23.58
C LYS A 62 3.37 2.52 -24.51
N THR A 63 3.49 3.77 -24.95
CA THR A 63 4.57 4.23 -25.82
C THR A 63 5.73 4.85 -25.04
N ARG A 64 5.70 4.82 -23.70
CA ARG A 64 6.77 5.39 -22.90
C ARG A 64 8.04 4.54 -23.10
N PRO A 65 9.20 5.18 -23.36
CA PRO A 65 10.41 4.42 -23.61
C PRO A 65 10.84 3.59 -22.40
N ALA A 66 11.26 2.35 -22.65
CA ALA A 66 11.69 1.40 -21.62
C ALA A 66 13.22 1.28 -21.53
N ARG A 67 13.93 1.77 -22.53
CA ARG A 67 15.39 1.69 -22.64
C ARG A 67 15.98 3.01 -23.12
N PHE A 68 17.27 3.22 -22.87
CA PHE A 68 17.97 4.42 -23.29
C PHE A 68 17.97 4.61 -24.80
N GLU A 69 18.03 3.53 -25.59
CA GLU A 69 18.06 3.60 -27.05
C GLU A 69 16.76 4.15 -27.67
N GLU A 70 15.68 4.16 -26.90
CA GLU A 70 14.37 4.67 -27.33
C GLU A 70 14.24 6.19 -27.10
N ILE A 71 15.19 6.81 -26.39
CA ILE A 71 15.25 8.27 -26.22
C ILE A 71 16.08 8.86 -27.37
N ILE A 72 15.46 9.76 -28.14
CA ILE A 72 16.08 10.35 -29.33
C ILE A 72 16.68 11.72 -28.99
N GLY A 73 17.95 11.93 -29.38
CA GLY A 73 18.57 13.27 -29.42
C GLY A 73 19.06 13.83 -28.09
N GLN A 74 19.24 13.00 -27.05
CA GLN A 74 19.74 13.42 -25.74
C GLN A 74 20.98 12.65 -25.26
N ASP A 75 21.79 12.12 -26.17
CA ASP A 75 22.92 11.23 -25.85
C ASP A 75 23.87 11.78 -24.76
N ASP A 76 24.19 13.08 -24.80
CA ASP A 76 25.05 13.73 -23.79
C ASP A 76 24.40 13.77 -22.40
N GLY A 77 23.12 14.13 -22.35
CA GLY A 77 22.35 14.19 -21.11
C GLY A 77 22.18 12.80 -20.48
N LEU A 78 21.92 11.78 -21.31
CA LEU A 78 21.81 10.39 -20.86
C LEU A 78 23.15 9.85 -20.36
N ARG A 79 24.27 10.17 -21.04
CA ARG A 79 25.61 9.82 -20.58
C ARG A 79 25.93 10.46 -19.23
N ALA A 80 25.62 11.73 -19.04
CA ALA A 80 25.81 12.43 -17.77
C ALA A 80 24.96 11.81 -16.65
N LEU A 81 23.68 11.53 -16.93
CA LEU A 81 22.75 10.92 -15.97
C LEU A 81 23.20 9.52 -15.55
N ARG A 82 23.67 8.71 -16.50
CA ARG A 82 24.24 7.38 -16.25
C ARG A 82 25.48 7.46 -15.37
N ALA A 83 26.40 8.38 -15.67
CA ALA A 83 27.61 8.59 -14.87
C ALA A 83 27.29 9.02 -13.42
N ALA A 84 26.25 9.84 -13.23
CA ALA A 84 25.85 10.34 -11.93
C ALA A 84 25.13 9.31 -11.05
N LEU A 85 24.36 8.38 -11.64
CA LEU A 85 23.46 7.49 -10.90
C LEU A 85 23.85 6.00 -10.91
N CYS A 86 24.59 5.51 -11.91
CA CYS A 86 24.98 4.09 -12.00
C CYS A 86 26.29 3.76 -11.24
N GLY A 87 26.89 4.73 -10.55
CA GLY A 87 28.07 4.52 -9.70
C GLY A 87 27.74 3.95 -8.33
N ALA A 88 28.78 3.60 -7.55
CA ALA A 88 28.65 3.11 -6.17
C ALA A 88 27.99 4.12 -5.22
N ASN A 89 28.15 5.41 -5.53
CA ASN A 89 27.56 6.51 -4.77
C ASN A 89 26.74 7.39 -5.73
N PRO A 90 25.45 7.08 -5.94
CA PRO A 90 24.55 7.88 -6.76
C PRO A 90 24.44 9.32 -6.23
N GLN A 91 24.52 10.31 -7.12
CA GLN A 91 24.44 11.72 -6.76
C GLN A 91 23.01 12.27 -6.84
N HIS A 92 22.75 13.39 -6.15
CA HIS A 92 21.54 14.17 -6.36
C HIS A 92 21.64 14.93 -7.68
N VAL A 93 20.67 14.74 -8.57
CA VAL A 93 20.67 15.30 -9.93
C VAL A 93 19.44 16.17 -10.14
N ILE A 94 19.62 17.33 -10.76
CA ILE A 94 18.53 18.18 -11.26
C ILE A 94 18.49 18.08 -12.78
N ILE A 95 17.37 17.63 -13.34
CA ILE A 95 17.15 17.56 -14.79
C ILE A 95 16.26 18.75 -15.20
N TYR A 96 16.80 19.66 -16.01
CA TYR A 96 16.09 20.85 -16.47
C TYR A 96 16.05 20.91 -18.00
N GLY A 97 15.09 21.66 -18.54
CA GLY A 97 14.90 21.84 -19.99
C GLY A 97 13.44 22.09 -20.38
N PRO A 98 13.16 22.37 -21.68
CA PRO A 98 11.80 22.64 -22.17
C PRO A 98 10.77 21.56 -21.81
N PRO A 99 9.48 21.90 -21.69
CA PRO A 99 8.42 20.91 -21.44
C PRO A 99 8.33 19.89 -22.58
N GLY A 100 7.97 18.64 -22.28
CA GLY A 100 7.75 17.60 -23.29
C GLY A 100 8.99 16.89 -23.83
N ILE A 101 10.22 17.27 -23.43
CA ILE A 101 11.47 16.65 -23.94
C ILE A 101 11.81 15.29 -23.33
N GLY A 102 10.96 14.72 -22.46
CA GLY A 102 11.21 13.41 -21.85
C GLY A 102 12.08 13.38 -20.59
N LYS A 103 12.20 14.50 -19.85
CA LYS A 103 12.97 14.56 -18.58
C LYS A 103 12.55 13.49 -17.56
N THR A 104 11.25 13.37 -17.30
CA THR A 104 10.68 12.37 -16.39
C THR A 104 10.91 10.94 -16.90
N ALA A 105 10.80 10.74 -18.22
CA ALA A 105 11.07 9.44 -18.82
C ALA A 105 12.56 9.04 -18.66
N ALA A 106 13.48 9.98 -18.89
CA ALA A 106 14.92 9.76 -18.68
C ALA A 106 15.25 9.40 -17.23
N ALA A 107 14.62 10.08 -16.25
CA ALA A 107 14.78 9.77 -14.83
C ALA A 107 14.31 8.35 -14.46
N ARG A 108 13.23 7.87 -15.09
CA ARG A 108 12.73 6.51 -14.86
C ARG A 108 13.63 5.45 -15.51
N ILE A 109 14.10 5.70 -16.73
CA ILE A 109 14.97 4.77 -17.46
C ILE A 109 16.35 4.62 -16.81
N VAL A 110 16.93 5.71 -16.27
CA VAL A 110 18.23 5.59 -15.60
C VAL A 110 18.18 4.69 -14.36
N LEU A 111 17.06 4.65 -13.63
CA LEU A 111 16.92 3.71 -12.53
C LEU A 111 16.96 2.27 -13.04
N GLU A 112 16.24 1.96 -14.12
CA GLU A 112 16.23 0.63 -14.73
C GLU A 112 17.62 0.21 -15.24
N GLU A 113 18.43 1.15 -15.74
CA GLU A 113 19.82 0.88 -16.08
C GLU A 113 20.69 0.70 -14.82
N ALA A 114 20.51 1.53 -13.79
CA ALA A 114 21.28 1.43 -12.55
C ALA A 114 21.06 0.08 -11.86
N LYS A 115 19.83 -0.46 -11.88
CA LYS A 115 19.53 -1.81 -11.38
C LYS A 115 20.32 -2.94 -12.07
N ARG A 116 20.71 -2.74 -13.34
CA ARG A 116 21.49 -3.74 -14.11
C ARG A 116 22.98 -3.67 -13.79
N GLN A 117 23.43 -2.58 -13.16
CA GLN A 117 24.83 -2.32 -12.91
C GLN A 117 25.23 -2.81 -11.52
N ALA A 118 26.13 -3.79 -11.45
CA ALA A 118 26.60 -4.38 -10.20
C ALA A 118 27.29 -3.37 -9.25
N SER A 119 27.82 -2.26 -9.80
CA SER A 119 28.42 -1.20 -9.00
C SER A 119 27.40 -0.24 -8.39
N SER A 120 26.13 -0.26 -8.79
CA SER A 120 25.12 0.63 -8.22
C SER A 120 24.54 0.03 -6.92
N PRO A 121 24.06 0.87 -5.99
CA PRO A 121 23.38 0.40 -4.78
C PRO A 121 21.92 -0.04 -5.02
N PHE A 122 21.40 0.09 -6.25
CA PHE A 122 20.00 -0.23 -6.56
C PHE A 122 19.83 -1.72 -6.87
N GLY A 123 19.09 -2.42 -6.01
CA GLY A 123 18.69 -3.81 -6.23
C GLY A 123 17.61 -3.95 -7.32
N ALA A 124 17.40 -5.18 -7.79
CA ALA A 124 16.37 -5.48 -8.80
C ALA A 124 14.94 -5.10 -8.37
N ASP A 125 14.70 -5.08 -7.05
CA ASP A 125 13.46 -4.69 -6.39
C ASP A 125 13.36 -3.19 -6.09
N ALA A 126 14.37 -2.38 -6.44
CA ALA A 126 14.34 -0.94 -6.20
C ALA A 126 13.12 -0.29 -6.88
N GLN A 127 12.38 0.51 -6.11
CA GLN A 127 11.15 1.14 -6.58
C GLN A 127 11.44 2.54 -7.12
N PHE A 128 10.82 2.90 -8.24
CA PHE A 128 10.80 4.28 -8.71
C PHE A 128 9.68 5.03 -8.00
N ILE A 129 10.04 5.93 -7.08
CA ILE A 129 9.07 6.75 -6.33
C ILE A 129 9.01 8.13 -6.99
N GLU A 130 7.83 8.47 -7.49
CA GLU A 130 7.55 9.75 -8.15
C GLU A 130 6.68 10.61 -7.24
N VAL A 131 7.07 11.88 -7.07
CA VAL A 131 6.34 12.84 -6.24
C VAL A 131 6.09 14.08 -7.08
N ASP A 132 4.83 14.30 -7.43
CA ASP A 132 4.41 15.46 -8.20
C ASP A 132 4.10 16.66 -7.30
N ALA A 133 4.14 17.86 -7.87
CA ALA A 133 3.81 19.09 -7.16
C ALA A 133 2.36 19.11 -6.63
N THR A 134 1.45 18.38 -7.27
CA THR A 134 0.06 18.21 -6.82
C THR A 134 -0.03 17.23 -5.64
N THR A 135 0.75 16.15 -5.65
CA THR A 135 0.81 15.16 -4.56
C THR A 135 1.55 15.69 -3.34
N ALA A 136 2.57 16.53 -3.53
CA ALA A 136 3.36 17.12 -2.45
C ALA A 136 2.59 18.21 -1.66
N ARG A 137 1.53 18.79 -2.22
CA ARG A 137 0.62 19.70 -1.52
C ARG A 137 -0.34 18.93 -0.63
N PHE A 138 0.17 18.28 0.41
CA PHE A 138 -0.67 17.77 1.50
C PHE A 138 -0.95 18.93 2.48
N ASP A 139 -1.86 19.82 2.10
CA ASP A 139 -2.49 20.76 3.04
C ASP A 139 -3.83 20.16 3.48
N GLU A 140 -3.93 19.75 4.75
CA GLU A 140 -5.19 19.24 5.33
C GLU A 140 -6.34 20.26 5.24
N ARG A 141 -6.05 21.55 5.00
CA ARG A 141 -7.05 22.61 4.83
C ARG A 141 -7.56 22.74 3.39
N GLY A 142 -6.89 22.13 2.41
CA GLY A 142 -7.25 22.22 0.98
C GLY A 142 -8.33 21.24 0.53
N ILE A 143 -8.75 20.30 1.37
CA ILE A 143 -9.76 19.28 1.02
C ILE A 143 -11.17 19.91 0.87
N ALA A 144 -11.39 21.11 1.42
CA ALA A 144 -12.69 21.76 1.49
C ALA A 144 -12.89 22.91 0.49
N ASP A 145 -11.94 23.20 -0.40
CA ASP A 145 -12.08 24.30 -1.37
C ASP A 145 -12.41 23.75 -2.77
N PRO A 146 -13.68 23.79 -3.21
CA PRO A 146 -14.07 23.34 -4.54
C PRO A 146 -13.75 24.45 -5.55
N ILE A 147 -12.72 24.23 -6.37
CA ILE A 147 -12.57 24.94 -7.66
C ILE A 147 -13.36 24.24 -8.75
#